data_AF-A0A3L6PNV6-F1
#
_entry.id   AF-A0A3L6PNV6-F1
#
_cell.length_a   1.000
_cell.length_b   1.000
_cell.length_c   1.000
_cell.angle_alpha   90.00
_cell.angle_beta   90.00
_cell.angle_gamma   90.00
#
_symmetry.space_group_name_H-M   'P 1'
#
loop_
_entity.id
_entity.type
_entity.pdbx_description
1 polymer ?
#
loop_
_entity_poly.entity_id
_entity_poly.type
_entity_poly.pdbx_seq_one_letter_code
_entity_poly.pdbx_strand_id
1 'polypeptide(L)'
;MPMAQRPPSSCSARPRSPGTAVWFLPAAALLLVVLLRWPPMGSYPPVPPRGSGSVPARRAELYSKMARDLDERGAAFLRGGETSQSLTLTDLFDTGDDGAVVPRLKAADPPVRANVLHLDPEFATVISKAVKEVFLPYFDQVIWFQNTSMYHFSMFHASHHLEPIVATDDEIEAEVEATERVTKTVCPLKVVLDRVVLTSTGVLLGLWQVESGTDPAEIRSRLREALPRAPQKQLYDPVLLHTSFARILGHPKLPEEQSAPSFDHVKFFHGLVARVNEKIHGFQATVSELWYVEEYDVLALALNGKMKVRRLHLGCNHQGNENS
;
A
#
# COMPACT_ATOMS: atom_id res chain seq x y z
N MET A 1 47.41 -64.34 -23.67
CA MET A 1 46.71 -65.12 -22.63
C MET A 1 47.78 -65.83 -21.81
N PRO A 2 47.77 -65.84 -20.47
CA PRO A 2 46.75 -65.40 -19.49
C PRO A 2 47.05 -63.97 -18.94
N MET A 3 46.06 -63.11 -18.66
CA MET A 3 45.26 -62.94 -17.41
C MET A 3 46.12 -62.81 -16.13
N ALA A 4 45.94 -61.84 -15.21
CA ALA A 4 44.97 -60.75 -15.07
C ALA A 4 45.43 -59.73 -13.98
N GLN A 5 45.09 -58.46 -14.22
CA GLN A 5 44.48 -57.42 -13.34
C GLN A 5 45.05 -57.01 -11.94
N ARG A 6 45.51 -55.73 -11.89
CA ARG A 6 45.25 -54.54 -10.99
C ARG A 6 44.91 -54.71 -9.47
N PRO A 7 45.13 -53.68 -8.61
CA PRO A 7 45.99 -52.46 -8.68
C PRO A 7 46.88 -52.23 -7.40
N PRO A 8 47.77 -51.22 -7.36
CA PRO A 8 48.55 -50.84 -6.16
C PRO A 8 47.74 -49.89 -5.23
N SER A 9 47.79 -50.03 -3.89
CA SER A 9 48.67 -49.36 -2.90
C SER A 9 48.76 -47.82 -3.08
N SER A 10 48.73 -46.95 -2.06
CA SER A 10 49.30 -47.05 -0.72
C SER A 10 48.86 -45.88 0.21
N CYS A 11 49.00 -46.11 1.53
CA CYS A 11 49.61 -45.25 2.57
C CYS A 11 49.22 -43.75 2.67
N SER A 12 48.59 -43.34 3.78
CA SER A 12 49.20 -42.96 5.08
C SER A 12 50.00 -41.64 5.03
N ALA A 13 49.49 -40.60 5.71
CA ALA A 13 50.17 -39.92 6.82
C ALA A 13 49.40 -38.66 7.24
N ARG A 14 48.94 -38.61 8.50
CA ARG A 14 48.80 -37.36 9.27
C ARG A 14 50.18 -37.05 9.88
N PRO A 15 50.60 -35.78 10.03
CA PRO A 15 50.38 -35.15 11.34
C PRO A 15 50.23 -33.62 11.38
N ARG A 16 49.43 -33.20 12.38
CA ARG A 16 49.59 -32.04 13.30
C ARG A 16 49.60 -30.59 12.76
N SER A 17 48.46 -29.92 13.00
CA SER A 17 48.23 -28.67 13.78
C SER A 17 49.25 -27.52 13.62
N PRO A 18 48.76 -26.30 13.31
CA PRO A 18 48.41 -25.39 14.41
C PRO A 18 46.98 -24.85 14.27
N GLY A 19 46.27 -24.83 15.39
CA GLY A 19 44.96 -24.21 15.50
C GLY A 19 45.05 -22.71 15.24
N THR A 20 44.66 -22.27 14.06
CA THR A 20 43.96 -21.01 13.90
C THR A 20 42.50 -21.27 14.24
N ALA A 21 42.09 -20.88 15.44
CA ALA A 21 40.68 -20.71 15.76
C ALA A 21 40.14 -19.59 14.86
N VAL A 22 39.73 -19.97 13.65
CA VAL A 22 38.81 -19.15 12.87
C VAL A 22 37.50 -19.24 13.63
N TRP A 23 37.23 -18.21 14.42
CA TRP A 23 35.89 -17.93 14.90
C TRP A 23 35.04 -17.73 13.64
N PHE A 24 34.39 -18.81 13.21
CA PHE A 24 33.26 -18.71 12.31
C PHE A 24 32.17 -17.99 13.12
N LEU A 25 32.16 -16.66 13.02
CA LEU A 25 30.93 -15.94 13.25
C LEU A 25 29.93 -16.51 12.24
N PRO A 26 28.79 -17.07 12.70
CA PRO A 26 27.77 -17.53 11.77
C PRO A 26 27.39 -16.35 10.88
N ALA A 27 27.09 -16.59 9.60
CA ALA A 27 26.68 -15.57 8.64
C ALA A 27 25.46 -14.72 9.09
N ALA A 28 24.86 -15.04 10.24
CA ALA A 28 23.92 -14.21 10.97
C ALA A 28 24.52 -12.91 11.57
N ALA A 29 25.84 -12.80 11.75
CA ALA A 29 26.45 -11.64 12.40
C ALA A 29 26.85 -10.50 11.45
N LEU A 30 26.92 -10.74 10.13
CA LEU A 30 27.17 -9.67 9.14
C LEU A 30 25.88 -9.07 8.55
N LEU A 31 24.72 -9.70 8.78
CA LEU A 31 23.41 -9.11 8.50
C LEU A 31 23.03 -8.01 9.50
N LEU A 32 23.71 -7.93 10.65
CA LEU A 32 23.40 -6.99 11.72
C LEU A 32 24.02 -5.59 11.53
N VAL A 33 24.89 -5.38 10.55
CA VAL A 33 25.54 -4.06 10.31
C VAL A 33 24.89 -3.30 9.15
N VAL A 34 24.09 -3.95 8.29
CA VAL A 34 23.31 -3.27 7.24
C VAL A 34 21.91 -2.86 7.72
N LEU A 35 21.43 -3.45 8.82
CA LEU A 35 20.16 -3.10 9.48
C LEU A 35 20.26 -1.88 10.41
N LEU A 36 21.43 -1.25 10.55
CA LEU A 36 21.68 -0.11 11.45
C LEU A 36 21.79 1.25 10.73
N ARG A 37 21.37 1.35 9.46
CA ARG A 37 21.40 2.63 8.71
C ARG A 37 20.10 3.04 8.00
N TRP A 38 18.98 2.42 8.33
CA TRP A 38 17.68 2.94 7.93
C TRP A 38 16.96 3.52 9.14
N PRO A 39 16.40 4.74 9.08
CA PRO A 39 15.21 4.94 9.87
C PRO A 39 14.20 3.93 9.30
N PRO A 40 13.62 3.02 10.11
CA PRO A 40 12.39 2.39 9.69
C PRO A 40 11.46 3.53 9.29
N MET A 41 10.67 3.37 8.22
CA MET A 41 9.47 4.21 8.14
C MET A 41 8.72 3.90 9.43
N GLY A 42 8.83 4.84 10.37
CA GLY A 42 8.48 4.62 11.75
C GLY A 42 7.03 4.20 11.79
N SER A 43 6.79 3.12 12.53
CA SER A 43 5.55 2.96 13.27
C SER A 43 5.09 4.35 13.73
N TYR A 44 3.92 4.81 13.30
CA TYR A 44 3.39 6.06 13.85
C TYR A 44 3.05 5.77 15.32
N PRO A 45 3.69 6.44 16.29
CA PRO A 45 3.28 6.33 17.69
C PRO A 45 1.84 6.83 17.82
N PRO A 46 1.11 6.46 18.89
CA PRO A 46 -0.18 7.07 19.17
C PRO A 46 0.01 8.58 19.22
N VAL A 47 -0.80 9.29 18.41
CA VAL A 47 -0.98 10.75 18.32
C VAL A 47 0.24 11.56 18.77
N PRO A 48 1.03 12.17 17.85
CA PRO A 48 2.07 13.10 18.30
C PRO A 48 1.41 14.25 19.08
N PRO A 49 2.07 14.80 20.11
CA PRO A 49 1.55 15.94 20.85
C PRO A 49 1.25 17.06 19.85
N ARG A 50 0.13 17.77 20.03
CA ARG A 50 -0.36 18.88 19.20
C ARG A 50 0.78 19.61 18.48
N GLY A 51 1.06 19.21 17.24
CA GLY A 51 1.69 20.11 16.30
C GLY A 51 0.75 21.29 16.13
N SER A 52 1.25 22.51 16.18
CA SER A 52 0.45 23.75 16.19
C SER A 52 -0.33 24.01 14.88
N GLY A 53 -0.37 23.06 13.95
CA GLY A 53 -1.05 23.16 12.66
C GLY A 53 -2.40 22.48 12.66
N SER A 54 -3.34 23.02 11.87
CA SER A 54 -4.63 22.37 11.60
C SER A 54 -4.43 21.04 10.86
N VAL A 55 -5.41 20.12 10.96
CA VAL A 55 -5.37 18.83 10.23
C VAL A 55 -5.13 19.01 8.72
N PRO A 56 -5.78 19.95 8.01
CA PRO A 56 -5.48 20.24 6.62
C PRO A 56 -4.03 20.67 6.36
N ALA A 57 -3.45 21.51 7.23
CA ALA A 57 -2.07 21.96 7.08
C ALA A 57 -1.08 20.80 7.24
N ARG A 58 -1.29 19.94 8.25
CA ARG A 58 -0.47 18.72 8.43
C ARG A 58 -0.60 17.77 7.25
N ARG A 59 -1.80 17.62 6.68
CA ARG A 59 -2.04 16.80 5.49
C ARG A 59 -1.31 17.37 4.26
N ALA A 60 -1.35 18.68 4.06
CA ALA A 60 -0.63 19.34 2.96
C ALA A 60 0.90 19.18 3.09
N GLU A 61 1.44 19.26 4.30
CA GLU A 61 2.86 19.00 4.56
C GLU A 61 3.22 17.54 4.24
N LEU A 62 2.40 16.59 4.68
CA LEU A 62 2.56 15.17 4.35
C LEU A 62 2.56 14.94 2.83
N TYR A 63 1.63 15.56 2.10
CA TYR A 63 1.54 15.43 0.64
C TYR A 63 2.73 16.05 -0.07
N SER A 64 3.24 17.16 0.45
CA SER A 64 4.47 17.78 -0.06
C SER A 64 5.68 16.86 0.13
N LYS A 65 5.76 16.14 1.26
CA LYS A 65 6.79 15.13 1.49
C LYS A 65 6.64 13.94 0.53
N MET A 66 5.41 13.45 0.34
CA MET A 66 5.14 12.34 -0.60
C MET A 66 5.46 12.72 -2.06
N ALA A 67 5.27 13.99 -2.44
CA ALA A 67 5.59 14.45 -3.79
C ALA A 67 7.10 14.44 -4.09
N ARG A 68 7.95 14.64 -3.08
CA ARG A 68 9.41 14.58 -3.20
C ARG A 68 9.98 13.15 -3.11
N ASP A 69 9.12 12.16 -2.86
CA ASP A 69 9.55 10.79 -2.61
C ASP A 69 10.40 10.22 -3.75
N LEU A 70 9.99 10.51 -4.98
CA LEU A 70 10.67 10.05 -6.17
C LEU A 70 12.00 10.79 -6.39
N ASP A 71 12.11 12.06 -6.01
CA ASP A 71 13.35 12.83 -6.07
C ASP A 71 14.38 12.31 -5.07
N GLU A 72 13.91 12.01 -3.85
CA GLU A 72 14.76 11.61 -2.74
C GLU A 72 15.22 10.15 -2.85
N ARG A 73 14.38 9.26 -3.40
CA ARG A 73 14.63 7.81 -3.41
C ARG A 73 14.77 7.20 -4.80
N GLY A 74 14.45 7.94 -5.84
CA GLY A 74 14.44 7.47 -7.23
C GLY A 74 13.35 6.41 -7.49
N ALA A 75 13.32 5.90 -8.72
CA ALA A 75 12.38 4.85 -9.15
C ALA A 75 12.86 3.46 -8.68
N ALA A 76 12.89 3.22 -7.38
CA ALA A 76 13.38 1.96 -6.80
C ALA A 76 12.60 0.73 -7.27
N PHE A 77 11.31 0.89 -7.62
CA PHE A 77 10.47 -0.16 -8.21
C PHE A 77 11.04 -0.77 -9.50
N LEU A 78 11.85 -0.03 -10.27
CA LEU A 78 12.50 -0.54 -11.48
C LEU A 78 13.60 -1.57 -11.20
N ARG A 79 14.09 -1.66 -9.95
CA ARG A 79 15.15 -2.59 -9.52
C ARG A 79 14.60 -3.80 -8.76
N GLY A 80 13.33 -4.16 -8.99
CA GLY A 80 12.66 -5.29 -8.30
C GLY A 80 12.12 -4.92 -6.92
N GLY A 81 11.61 -3.69 -6.77
CA GLY A 81 11.37 -3.04 -5.48
C GLY A 81 10.49 -3.76 -4.45
N GLU A 82 10.55 -3.28 -3.22
CA GLU A 82 9.70 -3.70 -2.09
C GLU A 82 8.39 -2.90 -2.07
N THR A 83 7.31 -3.53 -1.61
CA THR A 83 6.02 -2.86 -1.39
C THR A 83 5.99 -2.21 0.00
N SER A 84 5.02 -1.33 0.24
CA SER A 84 4.85 -0.62 1.52
C SER A 84 4.49 -1.51 2.72
N GLN A 85 4.35 -2.82 2.53
CA GLN A 85 3.88 -3.77 3.54
C GLN A 85 4.81 -4.99 3.73
N SER A 86 6.10 -4.85 3.39
CA SER A 86 7.12 -5.91 3.49
C SER A 86 6.93 -7.11 2.54
N LEU A 87 6.14 -6.94 1.49
CA LEU A 87 6.00 -7.91 0.39
C LEU A 87 6.81 -7.44 -0.82
N THR A 88 7.42 -8.33 -1.59
CA THR A 88 8.10 -7.95 -2.84
C THR A 88 7.09 -7.84 -3.99
N LEU A 89 7.45 -7.17 -5.09
CA LEU A 89 6.57 -7.16 -6.28
C LEU A 89 6.27 -8.59 -6.80
N THR A 90 7.24 -9.50 -6.71
CA THR A 90 7.08 -10.91 -7.08
C THR A 90 6.22 -11.72 -6.11
N ASP A 91 5.97 -11.20 -4.91
CA ASP A 91 5.01 -11.81 -3.99
C ASP A 91 3.56 -11.50 -4.36
N LEU A 92 3.33 -10.41 -5.09
CA LEU A 92 2.00 -9.86 -5.37
C LEU A 92 1.54 -10.07 -6.82
N PHE A 93 2.46 -10.28 -7.75
CA PHE A 93 2.14 -10.35 -9.17
C PHE A 93 2.93 -11.45 -9.88
N ASP A 94 2.26 -12.08 -10.85
CA ASP A 94 2.83 -12.99 -11.84
C ASP A 94 2.67 -12.37 -13.25
N THR A 95 3.24 -13.02 -14.26
CA THR A 95 3.07 -12.67 -15.68
C THR A 95 2.11 -13.67 -16.32
N GLY A 96 1.03 -13.17 -16.90
CA GLY A 96 0.05 -13.96 -17.65
C GLY A 96 0.58 -14.40 -19.01
N ASP A 97 -0.18 -15.27 -19.68
CA ASP A 97 0.20 -15.86 -20.98
C ASP A 97 0.39 -14.82 -22.09
N ASP A 98 -0.30 -13.68 -22.00
CA ASP A 98 -0.21 -12.54 -22.91
C ASP A 98 0.89 -11.53 -22.52
N GLY A 99 1.69 -11.86 -21.51
CA GLY A 99 2.73 -11.00 -20.94
C GLY A 99 2.21 -9.95 -19.97
N ALA A 100 0.89 -9.83 -19.75
CA ALA A 100 0.33 -8.84 -18.84
C ALA A 100 0.56 -9.24 -17.38
N VAL A 101 0.67 -8.24 -16.51
CA VAL A 101 0.70 -8.48 -15.07
C VAL A 101 -0.64 -9.02 -14.58
N VAL A 102 -0.60 -10.13 -13.86
CA VAL A 102 -1.74 -10.71 -13.14
C VAL A 102 -1.46 -10.76 -11.63
N PRO A 103 -2.46 -10.49 -10.77
CA PRO A 103 -2.27 -10.56 -9.33
C PRO A 103 -2.07 -12.01 -8.88
N ARG A 104 -1.11 -12.20 -7.97
CA ARG A 104 -0.85 -13.48 -7.30
C ARG A 104 -1.60 -13.53 -5.98
N LEU A 105 -2.82 -14.07 -6.02
CA LEU A 105 -3.68 -14.16 -4.85
C LEU A 105 -3.17 -15.24 -3.88
N LYS A 106 -2.99 -14.85 -2.63
CA LYS A 106 -2.61 -15.74 -1.52
C LYS A 106 -3.65 -15.60 -0.41
N ALA A 107 -4.12 -16.71 0.12
CA ALA A 107 -5.08 -16.70 1.22
C ALA A 107 -4.50 -15.94 2.44
N ALA A 108 -5.33 -15.10 3.06
CA ALA A 108 -5.05 -14.47 4.34
C ALA A 108 -5.69 -15.32 5.46
N ASP A 109 -4.86 -15.87 6.33
CA ASP A 109 -5.30 -16.67 7.47
C ASP A 109 -4.60 -16.20 8.77
N PRO A 110 -5.33 -15.56 9.70
CA PRO A 110 -6.75 -15.20 9.61
C PRO A 110 -7.01 -14.08 8.58
N PRO A 111 -8.28 -13.91 8.13
CA PRO A 111 -8.65 -12.83 7.22
C PRO A 111 -8.33 -11.43 7.79
N VAL A 112 -7.91 -10.53 6.91
CA VAL A 112 -7.70 -9.12 7.25
C VAL A 112 -9.06 -8.42 7.30
N ARG A 113 -9.31 -7.61 8.33
CA ARG A 113 -10.58 -6.89 8.50
C ARG A 113 -10.32 -5.40 8.52
N ALA A 114 -10.90 -4.68 7.57
CA ALA A 114 -10.61 -3.28 7.32
C ALA A 114 -11.88 -2.45 7.12
N ASN A 115 -11.83 -1.22 7.60
CA ASN A 115 -12.79 -0.17 7.35
C ASN A 115 -12.20 0.77 6.30
N VAL A 116 -12.92 0.98 5.21
CA VAL A 116 -12.48 1.84 4.12
C VAL A 116 -13.61 2.76 3.69
N LEU A 117 -13.29 4.00 3.32
CA LEU A 117 -14.25 4.81 2.58
C LEU A 117 -14.24 4.36 1.12
N HIS A 118 -15.41 4.14 0.53
CA HIS A 118 -15.53 3.74 -0.87
C HIS A 118 -15.70 4.95 -1.78
N LEU A 119 -14.96 4.98 -2.88
CA LEU A 119 -15.15 5.97 -3.93
C LEU A 119 -16.04 5.37 -5.01
N ASP A 120 -17.19 5.98 -5.25
CA ASP A 120 -18.16 5.47 -6.21
C ASP A 120 -17.54 5.29 -7.62
N PRO A 121 -17.88 4.19 -8.34
CA PRO A 121 -17.41 3.93 -9.70
C PRO A 121 -17.61 5.10 -10.66
N GLU A 122 -18.62 5.95 -10.47
CA GLU A 122 -18.85 7.14 -11.31
C GLU A 122 -17.65 8.10 -11.26
N PHE A 123 -17.08 8.33 -10.07
CA PHE A 123 -15.90 9.15 -9.88
C PHE A 123 -14.63 8.38 -10.25
N ALA A 124 -14.53 7.12 -9.82
CA ALA A 124 -13.34 6.29 -10.06
C ALA A 124 -13.07 6.06 -11.55
N THR A 125 -14.11 5.96 -12.37
CA THR A 125 -13.98 5.74 -13.83
C THR A 125 -13.36 6.94 -14.53
N VAL A 126 -13.70 8.17 -14.14
CA VAL A 126 -13.10 9.39 -14.70
C VAL A 126 -11.60 9.43 -14.43
N ILE A 127 -11.20 9.11 -13.19
CA ILE A 127 -9.81 9.06 -12.78
C ILE A 127 -9.05 7.96 -13.52
N SER A 128 -9.60 6.75 -13.54
CA SER A 128 -8.98 5.59 -14.20
C SER A 128 -8.74 5.86 -15.69
N LYS A 129 -9.70 6.53 -16.36
CA LYS A 129 -9.55 6.95 -17.76
C LYS A 129 -8.37 7.91 -17.93
N ALA A 130 -8.31 8.98 -17.13
CA ALA A 130 -7.22 9.97 -17.22
C ALA A 130 -5.83 9.35 -16.95
N VAL A 131 -5.74 8.46 -15.97
CA VAL A 131 -4.50 7.74 -15.65
C VAL A 131 -4.09 6.79 -16.79
N LYS A 132 -5.04 6.00 -17.32
CA LYS A 132 -4.78 5.08 -18.45
C LYS A 132 -4.33 5.83 -19.71
N GLU A 133 -4.98 6.93 -20.06
CA GLU A 133 -4.58 7.75 -21.22
C GLU A 133 -3.12 8.21 -21.17
N VAL A 134 -2.59 8.49 -19.96
CA VAL A 134 -1.22 8.99 -19.79
C VAL A 134 -0.18 7.86 -19.65
N PHE A 135 -0.52 6.79 -18.93
CA PHE A 135 0.45 5.74 -18.57
C PHE A 135 0.42 4.52 -19.51
N LEU A 136 -0.75 4.11 -20.01
CA LEU A 136 -0.89 2.90 -20.82
C LEU A 136 0.05 2.87 -22.05
N PRO A 137 0.28 3.99 -22.78
CA PRO A 137 1.18 3.98 -23.94
C PRO A 137 2.63 3.55 -23.64
N TYR A 138 3.07 3.67 -22.39
CA TYR A 138 4.46 3.39 -21.99
C TYR A 138 4.57 2.11 -21.16
N PHE A 139 3.53 1.72 -20.43
CA PHE A 139 3.62 0.63 -19.45
C PHE A 139 2.67 -0.51 -19.76
N ASP A 140 2.16 -0.59 -20.97
CA ASP A 140 1.43 -1.76 -21.43
C ASP A 140 2.16 -3.05 -21.01
N GLN A 141 1.41 -3.99 -20.42
CA GLN A 141 1.86 -5.23 -19.77
C GLN A 141 2.63 -5.13 -18.45
N VAL A 142 3.15 -3.96 -18.04
CA VAL A 142 3.97 -3.77 -16.82
C VAL A 142 3.38 -2.76 -15.83
N ILE A 143 2.06 -2.60 -15.86
CA ILE A 143 1.30 -1.76 -14.94
C ILE A 143 0.02 -2.48 -14.51
N TRP A 144 -0.25 -2.45 -13.21
CA TRP A 144 -1.52 -2.87 -12.64
C TRP A 144 -2.40 -1.63 -12.41
N PHE A 145 -3.51 -1.52 -13.13
CA PHE A 145 -4.51 -0.48 -12.84
C PHE A 145 -5.50 -1.00 -11.80
N GLN A 146 -5.72 -0.20 -10.76
CA GLN A 146 -6.71 -0.53 -9.74
C GLN A 146 -8.10 -0.66 -10.36
N ASN A 147 -8.88 -1.64 -9.90
CA ASN A 147 -10.27 -1.82 -10.34
C ASN A 147 -11.14 -0.66 -9.84
N THR A 148 -11.87 -0.02 -10.74
CA THR A 148 -12.69 1.17 -10.44
C THR A 148 -13.79 0.87 -9.42
N SER A 149 -14.30 -0.35 -9.35
CA SER A 149 -15.26 -0.76 -8.33
C SER A 149 -14.67 -0.86 -6.92
N MET A 150 -13.34 -0.83 -6.81
CA MET A 150 -12.59 -1.01 -5.56
C MET A 150 -11.76 0.22 -5.18
N TYR A 151 -11.98 1.37 -5.81
CA TYR A 151 -11.31 2.60 -5.37
C TYR A 151 -11.79 2.94 -3.96
N HIS A 152 -10.83 3.15 -3.06
CA HIS A 152 -11.12 3.33 -1.66
C HIS A 152 -10.05 4.17 -0.97
N PHE A 153 -10.35 4.55 0.27
CA PHE A 153 -9.44 5.21 1.18
C PHE A 153 -9.38 4.39 2.47
N SER A 154 -8.19 3.93 2.85
CA SER A 154 -8.03 3.13 4.09
C SER A 154 -8.31 3.97 5.33
N MET A 155 -9.30 3.56 6.14
CA MET A 155 -9.68 4.30 7.35
C MET A 155 -9.17 3.64 8.61
N PHE A 156 -9.51 2.38 8.88
CA PHE A 156 -9.15 1.71 10.14
C PHE A 156 -9.10 0.18 9.98
N HIS A 157 -8.00 -0.45 10.36
CA HIS A 157 -7.89 -1.92 10.36
C HIS A 157 -8.34 -2.48 11.70
N ALA A 158 -9.34 -3.36 11.69
CA ALA A 158 -9.72 -4.18 12.84
C ALA A 158 -8.79 -5.40 13.01
N SER A 159 -8.09 -5.80 11.93
CA SER A 159 -6.94 -6.70 11.96
C SER A 159 -6.02 -6.39 10.77
N HIS A 160 -4.74 -6.76 10.83
CA HIS A 160 -3.84 -6.69 9.67
C HIS A 160 -2.73 -7.76 9.78
N HIS A 161 -2.07 -8.07 8.67
CA HIS A 161 -1.10 -9.17 8.59
C HIS A 161 0.10 -9.06 9.56
N LEU A 162 0.48 -7.87 10.01
CA LEU A 162 1.54 -7.69 11.02
C LEU A 162 1.11 -7.99 12.47
N GLU A 163 -0.20 -7.96 12.73
CA GLU A 163 -0.82 -8.21 14.04
C GLU A 163 -2.14 -8.94 13.75
N PRO A 164 -2.06 -10.22 13.38
CA PRO A 164 -3.23 -11.00 13.00
C PRO A 164 -4.12 -11.18 14.22
N ILE A 165 -5.41 -10.89 14.05
CA ILE A 165 -6.43 -11.04 15.10
C ILE A 165 -7.49 -11.99 14.58
N VAL A 166 -7.50 -13.20 15.13
CA VAL A 166 -8.57 -14.17 14.88
C VAL A 166 -9.85 -13.63 15.52
N ALA A 167 -10.97 -13.71 14.80
CA ALA A 167 -12.28 -13.36 15.31
C ALA A 167 -13.30 -14.43 14.92
N THR A 168 -14.25 -14.71 15.81
CA THR A 168 -15.41 -15.56 15.49
C THR A 168 -16.44 -14.79 14.67
N ASP A 169 -17.40 -15.49 14.06
CA ASP A 169 -18.48 -14.83 13.32
C ASP A 169 -19.26 -13.83 14.20
N ASP A 170 -19.58 -14.19 15.44
CA ASP A 170 -20.26 -13.30 16.39
C ASP A 170 -19.44 -12.04 16.70
N GLU A 171 -18.12 -12.18 16.82
CA GLU A 171 -17.24 -11.05 17.06
C GLU A 171 -17.12 -10.14 15.83
N ILE A 172 -17.12 -10.71 14.62
CA ILE A 172 -17.14 -9.96 13.37
C ILE A 172 -18.46 -9.18 13.25
N GLU A 173 -19.60 -9.81 13.54
CA GLU A 173 -20.88 -9.11 13.52
C GLU A 173 -20.93 -7.98 14.57
N ALA A 174 -20.36 -8.18 15.76
CA ALA A 174 -20.21 -7.11 16.76
C ALA A 174 -19.33 -5.94 16.27
N GLU A 175 -18.22 -6.24 15.57
CA GLU A 175 -17.36 -5.22 14.94
C GLU A 175 -18.11 -4.43 13.86
N VAL A 176 -18.95 -5.10 13.07
CA VAL A 176 -19.79 -4.48 12.02
C VAL A 176 -20.84 -3.58 12.64
N GLU A 177 -21.57 -4.04 13.65
CA GLU A 177 -22.58 -3.23 14.34
C GLU A 177 -21.95 -1.99 15.01
N ALA A 178 -20.76 -2.14 15.60
CA ALA A 178 -20.01 -1.01 16.14
C ALA A 178 -19.64 0.01 15.07
N THR A 179 -19.20 -0.48 13.91
CA THR A 179 -18.87 0.35 12.76
C THR A 179 -20.11 1.07 12.23
N GLU A 180 -21.26 0.38 12.12
CA GLU A 180 -22.53 0.99 11.68
C GLU A 180 -22.99 2.10 12.63
N ARG A 181 -22.81 1.95 13.94
CA ARG A 181 -23.07 3.03 14.91
C ARG A 181 -22.19 4.25 14.65
N VAL A 182 -20.92 4.04 14.28
CA VAL A 182 -20.02 5.14 13.90
C VAL A 182 -20.51 5.81 12.62
N THR A 183 -20.87 5.06 11.56
CA THR A 183 -21.29 5.66 10.28
C THR A 183 -22.54 6.53 10.40
N LYS A 184 -23.44 6.19 11.32
CA LYS A 184 -24.62 7.02 11.68
C LYS A 184 -24.28 8.37 12.31
N THR A 185 -23.02 8.62 12.65
CA THR A 185 -22.56 9.92 13.20
C THR A 185 -21.58 10.64 12.27
N VAL A 186 -21.21 10.01 11.15
CA VAL A 186 -20.22 10.49 10.20
C VAL A 186 -20.96 11.05 8.99
N CYS A 187 -20.66 12.30 8.66
CA CYS A 187 -21.24 12.97 7.51
C CYS A 187 -20.56 12.53 6.22
N PRO A 188 -21.33 12.34 5.12
CA PRO A 188 -20.76 12.20 3.78
C PRO A 188 -19.72 13.29 3.48
N LEU A 189 -18.62 12.91 2.84
CA LEU A 189 -17.51 13.81 2.57
C LEU A 189 -17.63 14.35 1.15
N LYS A 190 -17.37 15.65 0.98
CA LYS A 190 -16.96 16.21 -0.30
C LYS A 190 -15.44 16.35 -0.28
N VAL A 191 -14.79 15.68 -1.22
CA VAL A 191 -13.34 15.63 -1.31
C VAL A 191 -12.89 16.20 -2.64
N VAL A 192 -11.69 16.76 -2.64
CA VAL A 192 -11.06 17.32 -3.84
C VAL A 192 -9.67 16.72 -4.02
N LEU A 193 -9.35 16.30 -5.25
CA LEU A 193 -8.04 15.75 -5.58
C LEU A 193 -7.01 16.89 -5.59
N ASP A 194 -6.15 16.95 -4.57
CA ASP A 194 -5.10 17.96 -4.44
C ASP A 194 -3.95 17.67 -5.40
N ARG A 195 -3.48 16.42 -5.46
CA ARG A 195 -2.46 16.03 -6.44
C ARG A 195 -2.37 14.52 -6.61
N VAL A 196 -1.82 14.12 -7.74
CA VAL A 196 -1.32 12.78 -8.01
C VAL A 196 0.18 12.76 -7.79
N VAL A 197 0.68 11.71 -7.14
CA VAL A 197 2.11 11.46 -6.94
C VAL A 197 2.45 10.02 -7.35
N LEU A 198 3.70 9.81 -7.79
CA LEU A 198 4.27 8.47 -7.95
C LEU A 198 5.26 8.22 -6.83
N THR A 199 5.08 7.15 -6.06
CA THR A 199 6.03 6.76 -5.02
C THR A 199 7.25 6.07 -5.63
N SER A 200 8.35 6.10 -4.90
CA SER A 200 9.58 5.32 -5.18
C SER A 200 9.35 3.81 -5.23
N THR A 201 8.23 3.32 -4.69
CA THR A 201 7.77 1.93 -4.75
C THR A 201 6.82 1.64 -5.92
N GLY A 202 6.62 2.61 -6.82
CA GLY A 202 5.88 2.44 -8.06
C GLY A 202 4.37 2.61 -7.92
N VAL A 203 3.86 3.12 -6.80
CA VAL A 203 2.42 3.32 -6.60
C VAL A 203 2.04 4.73 -7.04
N LEU A 204 1.08 4.81 -7.96
CA LEU A 204 0.45 6.06 -8.36
C LEU A 204 -0.71 6.36 -7.42
N LEU A 205 -0.59 7.42 -6.63
CA LEU A 205 -1.54 7.78 -5.58
C LEU A 205 -2.23 9.09 -5.91
N GLY A 206 -3.56 9.11 -5.79
CA GLY A 206 -4.31 10.36 -5.64
C GLY A 206 -4.33 10.79 -4.18
N LEU A 207 -3.93 12.03 -3.90
CA LEU A 207 -3.91 12.63 -2.58
C LEU A 207 -5.02 13.67 -2.49
N TRP A 208 -5.88 13.54 -1.48
CA TRP A 208 -7.15 14.25 -1.44
C TRP A 208 -7.25 15.18 -0.24
N GLN A 209 -7.92 16.30 -0.43
CA GLN A 209 -8.35 17.21 0.64
C GLN A 209 -9.85 17.04 0.89
N VAL A 210 -10.29 17.48 2.06
CA VAL A 210 -11.71 17.44 2.47
C VAL A 210 -12.23 18.87 2.40
N GLU A 211 -13.25 19.10 1.58
CA GLU A 211 -13.94 20.39 1.47
C GLU A 211 -15.05 20.51 2.51
N SER A 212 -15.79 19.42 2.74
CA SER A 212 -16.86 19.36 3.75
C SER A 212 -17.14 17.93 4.19
N GLY A 213 -17.86 17.76 5.31
CA GLY A 213 -18.15 16.46 5.92
C GLY A 213 -17.26 16.17 7.13
N THR A 214 -17.26 14.92 7.59
CA THR A 214 -16.42 14.51 8.74
C THR A 214 -15.01 14.17 8.25
N ASP A 215 -13.99 14.80 8.83
CA ASP A 215 -12.59 14.58 8.43
C ASP A 215 -12.12 13.13 8.70
N PRO A 216 -11.30 12.51 7.83
CA PRO A 216 -10.75 11.17 8.04
C PRO A 216 -10.04 10.96 9.38
N ALA A 217 -9.40 11.99 9.94
CA ALA A 217 -8.76 11.90 11.25
C ALA A 217 -9.79 11.67 12.37
N GLU A 218 -10.96 12.30 12.26
CA GLU A 218 -12.08 12.14 13.18
C GLU A 218 -12.75 10.77 13.00
N ILE A 219 -13.00 10.35 11.75
CA ILE A 219 -13.54 9.01 11.44
C ILE A 219 -12.65 7.92 12.06
N ARG A 220 -11.33 8.05 11.88
CA ARG A 220 -10.33 7.15 12.48
C ARG A 220 -10.38 7.12 14.00
N SER A 221 -10.57 8.27 14.65
CA SER A 221 -10.68 8.34 16.11
C SER A 221 -11.90 7.57 16.59
N ARG A 222 -13.06 7.81 15.98
CA ARG A 222 -14.32 7.13 16.33
C ARG A 222 -14.25 5.63 16.11
N LEU A 223 -13.66 5.18 15.00
CA LEU A 223 -13.46 3.75 14.73
C LEU A 223 -12.54 3.10 15.77
N ARG A 224 -11.46 3.78 16.18
CA ARG A 224 -10.57 3.29 17.24
C ARG A 224 -11.30 3.10 18.56
N GLU A 225 -12.14 4.05 18.94
CA GLU A 225 -12.95 3.97 20.17
C GLU A 225 -13.99 2.83 20.09
N ALA A 226 -14.60 2.65 18.93
CA ALA A 226 -15.63 1.63 18.70
C ALA A 226 -15.08 0.20 18.56
N LEU A 227 -13.80 0.04 18.18
CA LEU A 227 -13.17 -1.25 17.88
C LEU A 227 -11.96 -1.50 18.79
N PRO A 228 -12.17 -1.74 20.11
CA PRO A 228 -11.09 -1.77 21.11
C PRO A 228 -10.11 -2.94 20.95
N ARG A 229 -10.49 -4.00 20.23
CA ARG A 229 -9.62 -5.15 19.94
C ARG A 229 -8.70 -4.92 18.75
N ALA A 230 -8.86 -3.85 17.99
CA ALA A 230 -8.06 -3.60 16.80
C ALA A 230 -6.57 -3.38 17.13
N PRO A 231 -5.66 -3.62 16.15
CA PRO A 231 -4.24 -3.33 16.30
C PRO A 231 -4.01 -1.89 16.77
N GLN A 232 -3.19 -1.75 17.82
CA GLN A 232 -2.89 -0.44 18.40
C GLN A 232 -2.15 0.47 17.41
N LYS A 233 -1.31 -0.13 16.56
CA LYS A 233 -0.59 0.55 15.49
C LYS A 233 -1.35 0.38 14.18
N GLN A 234 -1.61 1.48 13.49
CA GLN A 234 -2.23 1.49 12.17
C GLN A 234 -1.17 1.72 11.09
N LEU A 235 -1.44 1.27 9.86
CA LEU A 235 -0.46 1.22 8.76
C LEU A 235 -0.29 2.53 7.97
N TYR A 236 -0.86 3.64 8.45
CA TYR A 236 -0.85 4.94 7.76
C TYR A 236 -0.82 6.12 8.73
N ASP A 237 -0.41 7.29 8.23
CA ASP A 237 -0.49 8.53 9.00
C ASP A 237 -1.98 8.90 9.26
N PRO A 238 -2.34 9.33 10.48
CA PRO A 238 -3.71 9.67 10.85
C PRO A 238 -4.41 10.72 9.98
N VAL A 239 -3.68 11.60 9.28
CA VAL A 239 -4.30 12.64 8.43
C VAL A 239 -4.33 12.29 6.95
N LEU A 240 -3.70 11.20 6.51
CA LEU A 240 -3.60 10.81 5.09
C LEU A 240 -4.97 10.46 4.52
N LEU A 241 -5.34 11.02 3.37
CA LEU A 241 -6.49 10.60 2.58
C LEU A 241 -6.02 10.34 1.15
N HIS A 242 -5.87 9.06 0.80
CA HIS A 242 -5.36 8.69 -0.52
C HIS A 242 -6.17 7.57 -1.15
N THR A 243 -6.07 7.49 -2.47
CA THR A 243 -6.54 6.36 -3.28
C THR A 243 -5.39 5.88 -4.14
N SER A 244 -5.20 4.56 -4.23
CA SER A 244 -4.25 3.97 -5.16
C SER A 244 -4.88 3.83 -6.54
N PHE A 245 -4.28 4.43 -7.57
CA PHE A 245 -4.81 4.42 -8.94
C PHE A 245 -4.19 3.30 -9.78
N ALA A 246 -2.88 3.12 -9.66
CA ALA A 246 -2.14 2.12 -10.38
C ALA A 246 -0.84 1.77 -9.66
N ARG A 247 -0.23 0.66 -10.05
CA ARG A 247 1.11 0.25 -9.65
C ARG A 247 1.95 -0.08 -10.86
N ILE A 248 3.08 0.61 -11.00
CA ILE A 248 4.08 0.39 -12.05
C ILE A 248 5.00 -0.72 -11.58
N LEU A 249 5.21 -1.72 -12.44
CA LEU A 249 5.87 -2.98 -12.11
C LEU A 249 7.10 -3.26 -12.96
N GLY A 250 7.37 -2.41 -13.95
CA GLY A 250 8.51 -2.57 -14.86
C GLY A 250 8.89 -1.28 -15.56
N HIS A 251 9.88 -1.41 -16.44
CA HIS A 251 10.44 -0.30 -17.20
C HIS A 251 9.46 0.19 -18.28
N PRO A 252 9.44 1.50 -18.59
CA PRO A 252 8.66 2.03 -19.70
C PRO A 252 9.16 1.49 -21.04
N LYS A 253 8.24 1.23 -21.96
CA LYS A 253 8.49 1.07 -23.40
C LYS A 253 8.83 2.46 -23.97
N LEU A 254 10.11 2.72 -24.21
CA LEU A 254 10.62 3.97 -24.78
C LEU A 254 11.07 3.75 -26.23
N PRO A 255 10.91 4.73 -27.15
CA PRO A 255 11.53 4.69 -28.47
C PRO A 255 13.06 4.55 -28.38
N GLU A 256 13.71 3.92 -29.36
CA GLU A 256 15.15 3.59 -29.34
C GLU A 256 16.08 4.79 -29.10
N GLU A 257 15.68 6.00 -29.47
CA GLU A 257 16.45 7.24 -29.24
C GLU A 257 16.47 7.68 -27.76
N GLN A 258 15.57 7.14 -26.93
CA GLN A 258 15.39 7.45 -25.51
C GLN A 258 15.77 6.29 -24.59
N SER A 259 16.27 5.16 -25.13
CA SER A 259 16.74 3.99 -24.37
C SER A 259 18.20 4.11 -23.92
N ALA A 260 18.81 5.28 -24.08
CA ALA A 260 20.20 5.53 -23.69
C ALA A 260 20.43 5.36 -22.17
N PRO A 261 21.62 4.93 -21.73
CA PRO A 261 21.96 4.79 -20.30
C PRO A 261 21.83 6.08 -19.49
N SER A 262 21.76 7.25 -20.16
CA SER A 262 21.57 8.57 -19.57
C SER A 262 20.10 8.98 -19.40
N PHE A 263 19.13 8.09 -19.66
CA PHE A 263 17.72 8.41 -19.53
C PHE A 263 17.34 8.71 -18.08
N ASP A 264 16.94 9.95 -17.84
CA ASP A 264 16.47 10.41 -16.53
C ASP A 264 15.03 9.93 -16.31
N HIS A 265 14.92 8.74 -15.71
CA HIS A 265 13.65 8.13 -15.34
C HIS A 265 12.83 9.02 -14.40
N VAL A 266 13.47 9.72 -13.46
CA VAL A 266 12.76 10.58 -12.49
C VAL A 266 12.09 11.73 -13.22
N LYS A 267 12.83 12.42 -14.11
CA LYS A 267 12.26 13.48 -14.95
C LYS A 267 11.15 12.97 -15.86
N PHE A 268 11.30 11.78 -16.44
CA PHE A 268 10.26 11.17 -17.27
C PHE A 268 8.97 10.92 -16.46
N PHE A 269 9.08 10.30 -15.29
CA PHE A 269 7.93 10.03 -14.42
C PHE A 269 7.25 11.31 -13.93
N HIS A 270 8.01 12.35 -13.58
CA HIS A 270 7.45 13.67 -13.27
C HIS A 270 6.64 14.24 -14.43
N GLY A 271 7.11 14.09 -15.66
CA GLY A 271 6.35 14.47 -16.86
C GLY A 271 5.01 13.73 -16.99
N LEU A 272 4.99 12.42 -16.70
CA LEU A 272 3.73 11.65 -16.69
C LEU A 272 2.78 12.12 -15.59
N VAL A 273 3.29 12.27 -14.37
CA VAL A 273 2.49 12.72 -13.22
C VAL A 273 1.94 14.13 -13.42
N ALA A 274 2.72 15.04 -14.01
CA ALA A 274 2.26 16.39 -14.37
C ALA A 274 1.08 16.35 -15.34
N ARG A 275 1.15 15.53 -16.41
CA ARG A 275 0.04 15.38 -17.37
C ARG A 275 -1.22 14.78 -16.74
N VAL A 276 -1.10 13.87 -15.77
CA VAL A 276 -2.27 13.39 -15.02
C VAL A 276 -2.83 14.52 -14.17
N ASN A 277 -1.99 15.24 -13.41
CA ASN A 277 -2.44 16.37 -12.60
C ASN A 277 -3.14 17.45 -13.44
N GLU A 278 -2.63 17.80 -14.62
CA GLU A 278 -3.30 18.74 -15.54
C GLU A 278 -4.72 18.31 -15.91
N LYS A 279 -4.98 16.99 -15.98
CA LYS A 279 -6.29 16.44 -16.34
C LYS A 279 -7.28 16.40 -15.17
N ILE A 280 -6.82 16.10 -13.95
CA ILE A 280 -7.71 15.76 -12.82
C ILE A 280 -7.44 16.50 -11.51
N HIS A 281 -6.46 17.41 -11.46
CA HIS A 281 -6.29 18.29 -10.30
C HIS A 281 -7.57 19.09 -10.04
N GLY A 282 -8.00 19.17 -8.77
CA GLY A 282 -9.25 19.84 -8.40
C GLY A 282 -10.50 19.02 -8.70
N PHE A 283 -10.38 17.77 -9.17
CA PHE A 283 -11.52 16.89 -9.36
C PHE A 283 -12.21 16.63 -8.02
N GLN A 284 -13.51 16.86 -7.97
CA GLN A 284 -14.32 16.68 -6.76
C GLN A 284 -15.07 15.36 -6.80
N ALA A 285 -15.22 14.74 -5.64
CA ALA A 285 -16.02 13.54 -5.46
C ALA A 285 -16.81 13.61 -4.15
N THR A 286 -17.97 12.94 -4.13
CA THR A 286 -18.72 12.70 -2.90
C THR A 286 -18.49 11.27 -2.44
N VAL A 287 -18.20 11.11 -1.16
CA VAL A 287 -18.00 9.81 -0.51
C VAL A 287 -19.09 9.63 0.54
N SER A 288 -19.98 8.67 0.29
CA SER A 288 -21.21 8.44 1.08
C SER A 288 -21.25 7.09 1.77
N GLU A 289 -20.28 6.20 1.51
CA GLU A 289 -20.23 4.87 2.10
C GLU A 289 -18.89 4.61 2.81
N LEU A 290 -18.98 3.95 3.95
CA LEU A 290 -17.87 3.25 4.58
C LEU A 290 -18.15 1.75 4.46
N TRP A 291 -17.17 1.01 3.98
CA TRP A 291 -17.23 -0.43 3.85
C TRP A 291 -16.47 -1.09 5.00
N TYR A 292 -17.11 -2.03 5.65
CA TYR A 292 -16.43 -3.02 6.47
C TYR A 292 -16.11 -4.23 5.59
N VAL A 293 -14.83 -4.57 5.46
CA VAL A 293 -14.32 -5.55 4.51
C VAL A 293 -13.58 -6.64 5.27
N GLU A 294 -13.93 -7.90 4.99
CA GLU A 294 -13.12 -9.06 5.31
C GLU A 294 -12.37 -9.48 4.05
N GLU A 295 -11.05 -9.30 4.03
CA GLU A 295 -10.16 -9.72 2.94
C GLU A 295 -9.67 -11.15 3.22
N TYR A 296 -10.16 -12.11 2.42
CA TYR A 296 -9.77 -13.52 2.50
C TYR A 296 -8.50 -13.83 1.71
N ASP A 297 -8.11 -12.92 0.80
CA ASP A 297 -6.80 -12.92 0.16
C ASP A 297 -5.98 -11.70 0.65
N VAL A 298 -4.66 -11.86 0.74
CA VAL A 298 -3.75 -10.78 1.08
C VAL A 298 -3.90 -9.65 0.08
N LEU A 299 -4.23 -8.44 0.57
CA LEU A 299 -4.46 -7.24 -0.24
C LEU A 299 -5.61 -7.39 -1.26
N ALA A 300 -6.66 -8.15 -0.92
CA ALA A 300 -7.82 -8.37 -1.79
C ALA A 300 -8.41 -7.08 -2.38
N LEU A 301 -8.52 -6.00 -1.59
CA LEU A 301 -9.00 -4.70 -2.07
C LEU A 301 -8.10 -4.10 -3.18
N ALA A 302 -6.79 -4.34 -3.12
CA ALA A 302 -5.83 -3.82 -4.11
C ALA A 302 -5.62 -4.76 -5.31
N LEU A 303 -5.87 -6.06 -5.14
CA LEU A 303 -5.51 -7.10 -6.11
C LEU A 303 -6.71 -7.83 -6.71
N ASN A 304 -7.94 -7.35 -6.46
CA ASN A 304 -9.18 -8.03 -6.85
C ASN A 304 -9.29 -9.44 -6.25
N GLY A 305 -8.85 -9.60 -5.01
CA GLY A 305 -8.93 -10.87 -4.29
C GLY A 305 -10.33 -11.14 -3.73
N LYS A 306 -10.47 -12.32 -3.13
CA LYS A 306 -11.68 -12.75 -2.44
C LYS A 306 -11.90 -11.93 -1.18
N MET A 307 -13.10 -11.38 -1.03
CA MET A 307 -13.49 -10.60 0.13
C MET A 307 -15.01 -10.67 0.38
N LYS A 308 -15.42 -10.35 1.61
CA LYS A 308 -16.81 -10.06 1.98
C LYS A 308 -16.93 -8.59 2.36
N VAL A 309 -17.88 -7.90 1.76
CA VAL A 309 -18.08 -6.45 1.94
C VAL A 309 -19.44 -6.20 2.56
N ARG A 310 -19.47 -5.42 3.64
CA ARG A 310 -20.69 -4.87 4.24
C ARG A 310 -20.66 -3.35 4.04
N ARG A 311 -21.63 -2.84 3.28
CA ARG A 311 -21.71 -1.43 2.89
C ARG A 311 -22.53 -0.66 3.90
N LEU A 312 -21.93 0.34 4.53
CA LEU A 312 -22.55 1.13 5.59
C LEU A 312 -22.63 2.58 5.11
N HIS A 313 -23.85 3.10 5.04
CA HIS A 313 -24.08 4.47 4.60
C HIS A 313 -23.66 5.46 5.70
N LEU A 314 -22.99 6.52 5.28
CA LEU A 314 -22.65 7.64 6.13
C LEU A 314 -23.91 8.50 6.36
N GLY A 315 -24.19 8.81 7.61
CA GLY A 315 -25.30 9.66 8.01
C GLY A 315 -24.85 10.63 9.10
N CYS A 316 -25.15 11.92 8.92
CA CYS A 316 -25.13 12.83 10.06
C CYS A 316 -26.42 12.55 10.85
N ASN A 317 -26.37 11.75 11.92
CA ASN A 317 -27.45 11.86 12.91
C ASN A 317 -27.41 13.30 13.43
N HIS A 318 -28.36 14.13 12.99
CA HIS A 318 -28.69 15.34 13.70
C HIS A 318 -29.17 14.89 15.09
N GLN A 319 -28.30 14.91 16.09
CA GLN A 319 -28.77 14.90 17.46
C GLN A 319 -29.73 16.09 17.58
N GLY A 320 -31.01 15.79 17.80
CA GLY A 320 -32.09 16.75 17.72
C GLY A 320 -31.86 17.94 18.64
N ASN A 321 -31.74 19.12 18.03
CA ASN A 321 -32.18 20.38 18.64
C ASN A 321 -33.67 20.56 18.31
N GLU A 322 -34.51 19.63 18.78
CA GLU A 322 -35.94 19.87 18.99
C GLU A 322 -36.16 19.83 20.50
N ASN A 323 -35.87 20.96 21.14
CA ASN A 323 -36.47 21.40 22.40
C ASN A 323 -36.01 22.86 22.64
N SER A 324 -36.73 23.79 22.03
CA SER A 324 -36.89 25.17 22.49
C SER A 324 -38.28 25.64 22.10
#